data_AF-A0AAU9INP0-F1
#
_entry.id   AF-A0AAU9INP0-F1
#
_cell.length_a   1.000
_cell.length_b   1.000
_cell.length_c   1.000
_cell.angle_alpha   90.00
_cell.angle_beta   90.00
_cell.angle_gamma   90.00
#
_symmetry.space_group_name_H-M   'P 1'
#
loop_
_entity.id
_entity.type
_entity.pdbx_description
1 polymer ?
#
loop_
_entity_poly.entity_id
_entity_poly.type
_entity_poly.pdbx_seq_one_letter_code
_entity_poly.pdbx_strand_id
1 'polypeptide(L)'
;MFRLDLGSPKLSFISYFYASLIFSFIIIIFSQSLWRWQGRIELFFLNIYEKIPEWIIPFLWNIFYTPIIFTLLGVFQCDQSIGNEITDSFMEEDCTIFCWKDSHIKLVVLSIITLVLYLPVAMHLKPFWDYAVSSSNVQVRLTFLLEKRGFQAIIVVLNNTILAHQPSLYGIIYILLIMSFIILAFLKKNRIIIADAIFDYAFHI
;
A
#
# COMPACT_ATOMS: atom_id res chain seq x y z
N MET A 1 -14.89 -3.88 3.54
CA MET A 1 -14.93 -3.51 2.10
C MET A 1 -15.94 -2.39 1.95
N PHE A 2 -15.48 -1.15 1.84
CA PHE A 2 -16.36 0.02 1.70
C PHE A 2 -16.90 0.08 0.27
N ARG A 3 -18.15 -0.35 0.07
CA ARG A 3 -18.86 -0.18 -1.20
C ARG A 3 -19.33 1.27 -1.27
N LEU A 4 -18.56 2.12 -1.92
CA LEU A 4 -18.96 3.50 -2.19
C LEU A 4 -19.98 3.48 -3.33
N ASP A 5 -21.26 3.35 -2.99
CA ASP A 5 -22.39 3.60 -3.90
C ASP A 5 -22.48 5.11 -4.19
N LEU A 6 -21.50 5.63 -4.95
CA LEU A 6 -21.48 7.01 -5.42
C LEU A 6 -22.37 7.11 -6.68
N GLY A 7 -23.67 7.32 -6.46
CA GLY A 7 -24.67 7.65 -7.49
C GLY A 7 -24.48 9.04 -8.12
N SER A 8 -23.25 9.39 -8.52
CA SER A 8 -22.88 10.68 -9.10
C SER A 8 -22.02 10.46 -10.36
N PRO A 9 -21.90 11.45 -11.27
CA PRO A 9 -21.62 11.27 -12.69
C PRO A 9 -20.38 10.42 -12.92
N LYS A 10 -20.51 9.43 -13.82
CA LYS A 10 -19.54 8.40 -14.24
C LYS A 10 -18.11 8.92 -14.42
N LEU A 11 -17.39 9.20 -13.34
CA LEU A 11 -15.95 9.25 -13.40
C LEU A 11 -15.53 7.78 -13.52
N SER A 12 -15.23 7.36 -14.75
CA SER A 12 -14.89 5.97 -15.03
C SER A 12 -13.69 5.56 -14.18
N PHE A 13 -13.70 4.32 -13.69
CA PHE A 13 -12.55 3.71 -13.00
C PHE A 13 -11.23 3.99 -13.74
N ILE A 14 -11.28 3.96 -15.08
CA ILE A 14 -10.18 4.28 -15.99
C ILE A 14 -9.56 5.66 -15.68
N SER A 15 -10.37 6.68 -15.41
CA SER A 15 -9.89 8.02 -15.08
C SER A 15 -9.08 8.02 -13.78
N TYR A 16 -9.61 7.38 -12.73
CA TYR A 16 -8.92 7.23 -11.45
C TYR A 16 -7.63 6.41 -11.61
N PHE A 17 -7.68 5.35 -12.40
CA PHE A 17 -6.52 4.51 -12.71
C PHE A 17 -5.39 5.32 -13.33
N TYR A 18 -5.67 6.09 -14.39
CA TYR A 18 -4.64 6.92 -15.04
C TYR A 18 -4.16 8.06 -14.14
N ALA A 19 -5.04 8.65 -13.32
CA ALA A 19 -4.63 9.66 -12.34
C ALA A 19 -3.66 9.07 -11.30
N SER A 20 -3.97 7.88 -10.77
CA SER A 20 -3.10 7.14 -9.84
C SER A 20 -1.77 6.77 -10.49
N LEU A 21 -1.76 6.35 -11.76
CA LEU A 21 -0.53 6.11 -12.52
C LEU A 21 0.33 7.38 -12.61
N ILE A 22 -0.21 8.48 -13.14
CA ILE A 22 0.52 9.74 -13.30
C ILE A 22 1.09 10.20 -11.96
N PHE A 23 0.27 10.15 -10.91
CA PHE A 23 0.68 10.57 -9.58
C PHE A 23 1.80 9.68 -9.00
N SER A 24 1.75 8.37 -9.22
CA SER A 24 2.82 7.46 -8.81
C SER A 24 4.16 7.80 -9.49
N PHE A 25 4.14 8.15 -10.78
CA PHE A 25 5.34 8.59 -11.50
C PHE A 25 5.86 9.93 -10.98
N ILE A 26 4.97 10.88 -10.65
CA ILE A 26 5.36 12.15 -10.01
C ILE A 26 6.07 11.88 -8.68
N ILE A 27 5.54 10.99 -7.83
CA ILE A 27 6.20 10.61 -6.57
C ILE A 27 7.58 10.01 -6.83
N ILE A 28 7.70 9.10 -7.80
CA ILE A 28 8.99 8.47 -8.14
C ILE A 28 10.00 9.54 -8.58
N ILE A 29 9.63 10.42 -9.51
CA ILE A 29 10.52 11.49 -9.99
C ILE A 29 10.89 12.46 -8.87
N PHE A 30 9.91 12.86 -8.06
CA PHE A 30 10.11 13.74 -6.92
C PHE A 30 11.06 13.12 -5.90
N SER A 31 10.89 11.83 -5.57
CA SER A 31 11.75 11.11 -4.64
C SER A 31 13.20 11.00 -5.12
N GLN A 32 13.42 10.72 -6.41
CA GLN A 32 14.76 10.69 -7.00
C GLN A 32 15.41 12.08 -7.03
N SER A 33 14.59 13.12 -7.23
CA SER A 33 15.04 14.50 -7.17
C SER A 33 15.45 14.85 -5.74
N LEU A 34 14.62 14.57 -4.73
CA LEU A 34 14.98 14.77 -3.33
C LEU A 34 16.30 14.07 -2.97
N TRP A 35 16.46 12.80 -3.38
CA TRP A 35 17.67 12.03 -3.14
C TRP A 35 18.93 12.68 -3.74
N ARG A 36 18.85 13.12 -5.01
CA ARG A 36 19.98 13.78 -5.70
C ARG A 36 20.37 15.10 -5.04
N TRP A 37 19.39 15.80 -4.48
CA TRP A 37 19.59 17.12 -3.89
C TRP A 37 20.02 17.05 -2.42
N GLN A 38 19.72 15.96 -1.71
CA GLN A 38 20.13 15.76 -0.32
C GLN A 38 21.64 15.92 -0.12
N GLY A 39 22.47 15.46 -1.07
CA GLY A 39 23.93 15.61 -1.01
C GLY A 39 24.47 17.01 -1.33
N ARG A 40 23.63 17.97 -1.77
CA ARG A 40 24.03 19.35 -2.08
C ARG A 40 23.37 20.41 -1.20
N ILE A 41 22.28 20.05 -0.51
CA ILE A 41 21.41 21.00 0.22
C ILE A 41 21.93 21.37 1.62
N GLU A 42 22.99 20.72 2.12
CA GLU A 42 23.57 21.04 3.46
C GLU A 42 23.99 22.52 3.62
N LEU A 43 24.11 23.31 2.55
CA LEU A 43 24.64 24.67 2.61
C LEU A 43 23.63 25.83 2.40
N PHE A 44 22.41 25.61 1.89
CA PHE A 44 21.58 26.75 1.42
C PHE A 44 20.17 26.91 2.04
N PHE A 45 19.55 25.86 2.60
CA PHE A 45 18.13 25.92 3.03
C PHE A 45 17.81 25.28 4.39
N LEU A 46 18.73 25.32 5.36
CA LEU A 46 18.55 24.63 6.66
C LEU A 46 17.32 25.11 7.47
N ASN A 47 16.84 26.35 7.36
CA ASN A 47 15.79 26.85 8.27
C ASN A 47 14.33 26.68 7.81
N ILE A 48 14.06 26.61 6.50
CA ILE A 48 12.68 26.46 5.98
C ILE A 48 12.39 24.99 5.65
N TYR A 49 13.42 24.22 5.32
CA TYR A 49 13.28 22.83 4.88
C TYR A 49 13.11 21.84 6.03
N GLU A 50 13.38 22.20 7.28
CA GLU A 50 13.19 21.26 8.41
C GLU A 50 11.70 21.03 8.74
N LYS A 51 10.84 22.04 8.61
CA LYS A 51 9.44 21.95 9.08
C LYS A 51 8.42 21.45 8.05
N ILE A 52 8.68 21.69 6.77
CA ILE A 52 7.77 21.32 5.68
C ILE A 52 7.68 19.79 5.47
N PRO A 53 8.79 19.02 5.51
CA PRO A 53 8.78 17.58 5.32
C PRO A 53 7.99 16.84 6.41
N GLU A 54 8.03 17.34 7.66
CA GLU A 54 7.39 16.70 8.81
C GLU A 54 5.87 16.57 8.68
N TRP A 55 5.21 17.49 7.98
CA TRP A 55 3.74 17.49 7.84
C TRP A 55 3.23 17.11 6.45
N ILE A 56 4.01 17.39 5.40
CA ILE A 56 3.58 17.11 4.03
C ILE A 56 3.84 15.65 3.65
N ILE A 57 4.97 15.08 4.06
CA ILE A 57 5.29 13.69 3.71
C ILE A 57 4.41 12.63 4.43
N PRO A 58 3.94 12.75 5.70
CA PRO A 58 2.97 11.79 6.28
C PRO A 58 1.68 11.80 5.51
N PHE A 59 1.24 13.03 5.22
CA PHE A 59 -0.04 13.31 4.63
C PHE A 59 -0.06 12.74 3.22
N LEU A 60 0.96 13.05 2.42
CA LEU A 60 1.11 12.49 1.09
C LEU A 60 1.21 10.97 1.12
N TRP A 61 1.98 10.42 2.06
CA TRP A 61 2.16 8.98 2.17
C TRP A 61 0.86 8.25 2.57
N ASN A 62 0.26 8.61 3.70
CA ASN A 62 -0.90 7.91 4.24
C ASN A 62 -2.14 8.07 3.35
N ILE A 63 -2.32 9.23 2.72
CA ILE A 63 -3.49 9.51 1.89
C ILE A 63 -3.36 8.90 0.52
N PHE A 64 -2.18 8.91 -0.11
CA PHE A 64 -2.06 8.47 -1.50
C PHE A 64 -1.48 7.06 -1.67
N TYR A 65 -0.68 6.56 -0.74
CA TYR A 65 -0.09 5.22 -0.87
C TYR A 65 -1.16 4.13 -0.96
N THR A 66 -2.11 4.14 -0.02
CA THR A 66 -3.16 3.12 0.05
C THR A 66 -4.10 3.18 -1.16
N PRO A 67 -4.64 4.35 -1.57
CA PRO A 67 -5.50 4.43 -2.75
C PRO A 67 -4.78 4.05 -4.05
N ILE A 68 -3.52 4.46 -4.26
CA ILE A 68 -2.78 4.07 -5.46
C ILE A 68 -2.67 2.56 -5.54
N ILE A 69 -2.25 1.90 -4.46
CA ILE A 69 -2.11 0.44 -4.45
C ILE A 69 -3.46 -0.23 -4.65
N PHE A 70 -4.50 0.25 -3.96
CA PHE A 70 -5.84 -0.31 -4.09
C PHE A 70 -6.36 -0.20 -5.54
N THR A 71 -6.21 0.95 -6.17
CA THR A 71 -6.61 1.15 -7.58
C THR A 71 -5.80 0.27 -8.54
N LEU A 72 -4.49 0.12 -8.33
CA LEU A 72 -3.65 -0.76 -9.16
C LEU A 72 -4.00 -2.24 -8.99
N LEU A 73 -4.35 -2.65 -7.77
CA LEU A 73 -4.76 -4.02 -7.45
C LEU A 73 -6.20 -4.33 -7.90
N GLY A 74 -7.10 -3.34 -7.94
CA GLY A 74 -8.47 -3.50 -8.43
C GLY A 74 -8.54 -4.02 -9.88
N VAL A 75 -7.53 -3.67 -10.71
CA VAL A 75 -7.41 -4.21 -12.08
C VAL A 75 -7.28 -5.74 -12.10
N PHE A 76 -6.91 -6.40 -11.00
CA PHE A 76 -6.81 -7.87 -10.94
C PHE A 76 -8.08 -8.54 -10.40
N GLN A 77 -9.10 -7.77 -9.98
CA GLN A 77 -10.34 -8.29 -9.42
C GLN A 77 -11.37 -8.54 -10.53
N CYS A 78 -11.40 -9.79 -11.00
CA CYS A 78 -12.23 -10.27 -12.10
C CYS A 78 -13.26 -11.28 -11.61
N ASP A 79 -14.06 -10.88 -10.62
CA ASP A 79 -14.92 -11.81 -9.86
C ASP A 79 -16.35 -11.90 -10.42
N GLN A 80 -16.72 -11.02 -11.35
CA GLN A 80 -18.05 -10.98 -11.95
C GLN A 80 -18.00 -11.63 -13.34
N SER A 81 -18.98 -12.48 -13.66
CA SER A 81 -19.09 -13.13 -14.98
C SER A 81 -20.52 -13.16 -15.48
N ILE A 82 -20.69 -13.01 -16.80
CA ILE A 82 -21.98 -13.15 -17.50
C ILE A 82 -22.13 -14.55 -18.11
N GLY A 83 -21.04 -15.31 -18.20
CA GLY A 83 -20.97 -16.62 -18.86
C GLY A 83 -20.17 -17.66 -18.08
N ASN A 84 -20.00 -18.83 -18.69
CA ASN A 84 -19.22 -19.93 -18.12
C ASN A 84 -17.73 -19.87 -18.52
N GLU A 85 -17.37 -19.01 -19.47
CA GLU A 85 -15.99 -18.87 -19.94
C GLU A 85 -15.25 -17.77 -19.16
N ILE A 86 -13.95 -17.96 -18.96
CA ILE A 86 -13.10 -17.00 -18.23
C ILE A 86 -13.08 -15.63 -18.93
N THR A 87 -13.20 -15.60 -20.25
CA THR A 87 -13.24 -14.36 -21.05
C THR A 87 -14.57 -13.60 -20.98
N ASP A 88 -15.57 -14.19 -20.34
CA ASP A 88 -16.87 -13.55 -20.08
C ASP A 88 -16.89 -12.88 -18.69
N SER A 89 -15.80 -12.98 -17.95
CA SER A 89 -15.60 -12.22 -16.73
C SER A 89 -15.29 -10.75 -17.03
N PHE A 90 -15.74 -9.88 -16.13
CA PHE A 90 -15.53 -8.43 -16.20
C PHE A 90 -15.10 -7.91 -14.84
N MET A 91 -14.48 -6.74 -14.86
CA MET A 91 -13.90 -6.10 -13.68
C MET A 91 -15.02 -5.60 -12.75
N GLU A 92 -14.86 -5.75 -11.43
CA GLU A 92 -15.92 -5.40 -10.47
C GLU A 92 -16.33 -3.91 -10.56
N GLU A 93 -15.36 -3.03 -10.80
CA GLU A 93 -15.57 -1.58 -10.86
C GLU A 93 -16.04 -1.06 -12.23
N ASP A 94 -15.88 -1.84 -13.30
CA ASP A 94 -16.28 -1.43 -14.65
C ASP A 94 -16.73 -2.64 -15.51
N CYS A 95 -18.04 -2.79 -15.67
CA CYS A 95 -18.64 -3.86 -16.46
C CYS A 95 -18.43 -3.75 -17.97
N THR A 96 -17.82 -2.66 -18.45
CA THR A 96 -17.47 -2.50 -19.87
C THR A 96 -16.10 -3.08 -20.21
N ILE A 97 -15.28 -3.40 -19.19
CA ILE A 97 -13.95 -3.96 -19.34
C ILE A 97 -14.00 -5.45 -19.05
N PHE A 98 -13.97 -6.24 -20.13
CA PHE A 98 -13.85 -7.69 -20.02
C PHE A 98 -12.44 -8.10 -19.66
N CYS A 99 -12.34 -8.98 -18.68
CA CYS A 99 -11.08 -9.49 -18.19
C CYS A 99 -10.37 -10.32 -19.27
N TRP A 100 -9.04 -10.20 -19.27
CA TRP A 100 -8.15 -10.88 -20.22
C TRP A 100 -8.40 -10.59 -21.70
N LYS A 101 -9.14 -9.51 -22.02
CA LYS A 101 -9.27 -8.96 -23.38
C LYS A 101 -8.43 -7.70 -23.55
N ASP A 102 -8.24 -7.30 -24.81
CA ASP A 102 -7.29 -6.26 -25.28
C ASP A 102 -7.03 -5.08 -24.32
N SER A 103 -8.08 -4.39 -23.88
CA SER A 103 -7.97 -3.22 -23.01
C SER A 103 -7.52 -3.59 -21.59
N HIS A 104 -8.07 -4.66 -21.03
CA HIS A 104 -7.72 -5.16 -19.70
C HIS A 104 -6.26 -5.59 -19.62
N ILE A 105 -5.75 -6.31 -20.63
CA ILE A 105 -4.35 -6.74 -20.66
C ILE A 105 -3.41 -5.52 -20.58
N LYS A 106 -3.73 -4.42 -21.28
CA LYS A 106 -2.93 -3.18 -21.20
C LYS A 106 -2.93 -2.59 -19.80
N LEU A 107 -4.09 -2.55 -19.14
CA LEU A 107 -4.21 -2.06 -17.76
C LEU A 107 -3.38 -2.94 -16.81
N VAL A 108 -3.49 -4.27 -16.92
CA VAL A 108 -2.73 -5.23 -16.11
C VAL A 108 -1.23 -5.00 -16.28
N VAL A 109 -0.72 -4.91 -17.51
CA VAL A 109 0.71 -4.69 -17.77
C VAL A 109 1.19 -3.37 -17.17
N LEU A 110 0.44 -2.28 -17.33
CA LEU A 110 0.75 -0.98 -16.73
C LEU A 110 0.73 -1.05 -15.19
N SER A 111 -0.23 -1.76 -14.60
CA SER A 111 -0.31 -1.97 -13.15
C SER A 111 0.90 -2.70 -12.62
N ILE A 112 1.33 -3.79 -13.29
CA ILE A 112 2.51 -4.57 -12.88
C ILE A 112 3.76 -3.69 -12.93
N ILE A 113 3.99 -3.00 -14.05
CA ILE A 113 5.15 -2.11 -14.22
C ILE A 113 5.16 -1.06 -13.11
N THR A 114 4.01 -0.45 -12.85
CA THR A 114 3.89 0.60 -11.83
C THR A 114 4.11 0.05 -10.43
N LEU A 115 3.52 -1.08 -10.07
CA LEU A 115 3.74 -1.72 -8.76
C LEU A 115 5.22 -2.08 -8.55
N VAL A 116 5.86 -2.65 -9.58
CA VAL A 116 7.29 -3.03 -9.53
C VAL A 116 8.20 -1.81 -9.35
N LEU A 117 7.87 -0.67 -9.95
CA LEU A 117 8.68 0.55 -9.81
C LEU A 117 8.35 1.35 -8.54
N TYR A 118 7.06 1.45 -8.21
CA TYR A 118 6.54 2.26 -7.12
C TYR A 118 6.82 1.62 -5.76
N LEU A 119 6.55 0.32 -5.57
CA LEU A 119 6.69 -0.34 -4.27
C LEU A 119 8.11 -0.24 -3.68
N PRO A 120 9.21 -0.47 -4.42
CA PRO A 120 10.55 -0.36 -3.87
C PRO A 120 10.89 1.07 -3.45
N VAL A 121 10.55 2.06 -4.29
CA VAL A 121 10.75 3.50 -3.98
C VAL A 121 9.98 3.85 -2.72
N ALA A 122 8.73 3.41 -2.67
CA ALA A 122 7.86 3.66 -1.55
C ALA A 122 8.42 2.98 -0.28
N MET A 123 8.85 1.72 -0.36
CA MET A 123 9.49 1.01 0.76
C MET A 123 10.75 1.72 1.25
N HIS A 124 11.55 2.28 0.34
CA HIS A 124 12.77 3.01 0.67
C HIS A 124 12.51 4.37 1.31
N LEU A 125 11.44 5.08 0.92
CA LEU A 125 11.09 6.38 1.48
C LEU A 125 10.51 6.30 2.90
N LYS A 126 9.82 5.20 3.23
CA LYS A 126 9.17 5.08 4.54
C LYS A 126 10.13 5.12 5.76
N PRO A 127 11.34 4.56 5.72
CA PRO A 127 12.33 4.78 6.79
C PRO A 127 12.74 6.24 6.97
N PHE A 128 12.92 6.99 5.87
CA PHE A 128 13.19 8.44 5.93
C PHE A 128 12.03 9.20 6.54
N TRP A 129 10.82 8.78 6.20
CA TRP A 129 9.58 9.26 6.79
C TRP A 129 9.55 9.01 8.31
N ASP A 130 9.73 7.76 8.72
CA ASP A 130 9.70 7.37 10.15
C ASP A 130 10.83 8.11 10.93
N TYR A 131 11.96 8.42 10.29
CA TYR A 131 13.02 9.25 10.87
C TYR A 131 12.63 10.73 11.01
N ALA A 132 12.02 11.34 9.99
CA ALA A 132 11.61 12.74 10.01
C ALA A 132 10.55 13.05 11.09
N VAL A 133 9.68 12.09 11.41
CA VAL A 133 8.69 12.22 12.50
C VAL A 133 9.33 12.07 13.88
N SER A 134 10.54 11.50 13.96
CA SER A 134 11.20 11.09 15.20
C SER A 134 12.00 12.20 15.91
N SER A 135 11.48 13.43 15.92
CA SER A 135 11.72 14.32 17.08
C SER A 135 11.15 13.73 18.39
N SER A 136 10.37 12.65 18.29
CA SER A 136 10.12 11.71 19.39
C SER A 136 11.26 10.68 19.50
N ASN A 137 11.78 10.50 20.71
CA ASN A 137 13.02 9.80 21.08
C ASN A 137 13.04 8.26 20.83
N VAL A 138 12.27 7.75 19.87
CA VAL A 138 12.07 6.32 19.59
C VAL A 138 12.76 5.95 18.29
N GLN A 139 14.00 5.46 18.40
CA GLN A 139 14.71 4.86 17.28
C GLN A 139 14.05 3.54 16.89
N VAL A 140 13.19 3.55 15.88
CA VAL A 140 12.61 2.33 15.33
C VAL A 140 13.67 1.63 14.48
N ARG A 141 14.04 0.39 14.82
CA ARG A 141 15.01 -0.39 14.05
C ARG A 141 14.42 -0.77 12.68
N LEU A 142 15.13 -0.43 11.59
CA LEU A 142 14.74 -0.75 10.21
C LEU A 142 14.38 -2.22 10.00
N THR A 143 15.09 -3.13 10.67
CA THR A 143 14.82 -4.58 10.60
C THR A 143 13.42 -4.95 11.11
N PHE A 144 12.92 -4.29 12.16
CA PHE A 144 11.58 -4.52 12.67
C PHE A 144 10.50 -4.02 11.72
N LEU A 145 10.72 -2.88 11.06
CA LEU A 145 9.79 -2.34 10.08
C LEU A 145 9.67 -3.23 8.84
N LEU A 146 10.79 -3.80 8.38
CA LEU A 146 10.78 -4.77 7.29
C LEU A 146 10.03 -6.06 7.67
N GLU A 147 10.25 -6.56 8.89
CA GLU A 147 9.51 -7.72 9.43
C GLU A 147 7.99 -7.45 9.49
N LYS A 148 7.56 -6.29 10.03
CA LYS A 148 6.13 -5.90 10.08
C LYS A 148 5.51 -5.88 8.68
N ARG A 149 6.21 -5.32 7.69
CA ARG A 149 5.71 -5.21 6.31
C ARG A 149 5.64 -6.55 5.61
N GLY A 150 6.62 -7.42 5.81
CA GLY A 150 6.57 -8.80 5.32
C GLY A 150 5.37 -9.56 5.90
N PHE A 151 5.14 -9.41 7.20
CA PHE A 151 3.99 -10.02 7.88
C PHE A 151 2.64 -9.50 7.35
N GLN A 152 2.50 -8.19 7.15
CA GLN A 152 1.31 -7.60 6.51
C GLN A 152 1.08 -8.14 5.09
N ALA A 153 2.14 -8.26 4.28
CA ALA A 153 2.03 -8.84 2.94
C ALA A 153 1.52 -10.28 2.98
N ILE A 154 1.99 -11.10 3.92
CA ILE A 154 1.53 -12.49 4.12
C ILE A 154 0.03 -12.52 4.47
N ILE A 155 -0.42 -11.66 5.39
CA ILE A 155 -1.83 -11.56 5.75
C ILE A 155 -2.69 -11.21 4.53
N VAL A 156 -2.27 -10.23 3.73
CA VAL A 156 -3.02 -9.82 2.53
C VAL A 156 -3.15 -10.99 1.54
N VAL A 157 -2.07 -11.74 1.32
CA VAL A 157 -2.10 -12.93 0.45
C VAL A 157 -3.05 -14.00 1.01
N LEU A 158 -2.99 -14.28 2.31
CA LEU A 158 -3.89 -15.22 2.98
C LEU A 158 -5.35 -14.79 2.87
N ASN A 159 -5.62 -13.49 3.02
CA ASN A 159 -6.95 -12.92 2.91
C ASN A 159 -7.52 -13.10 1.50
N ASN A 160 -6.71 -12.95 0.46
CA ASN A 160 -7.20 -13.11 -0.91
C ASN A 160 -7.25 -14.58 -1.38
N THR A 161 -6.55 -15.50 -0.72
CA THR A 161 -6.47 -16.91 -1.14
C THR A 161 -7.37 -17.83 -0.30
N ILE A 162 -7.17 -17.85 1.02
CA ILE A 162 -7.82 -18.81 1.93
C ILE A 162 -9.20 -18.33 2.35
N LEU A 163 -9.37 -17.03 2.65
CA LEU A 163 -10.67 -16.51 3.10
C LEU A 163 -11.77 -16.76 2.06
N ALA A 164 -11.45 -16.65 0.78
CA ALA A 164 -12.38 -16.88 -0.32
C ALA A 164 -12.92 -18.33 -0.37
N HIS A 165 -12.13 -19.30 0.08
CA HIS A 165 -12.48 -20.73 -0.02
C HIS A 165 -12.92 -21.33 1.32
N GLN A 166 -12.24 -20.98 2.43
CA GLN A 166 -12.44 -21.57 3.76
C GLN A 166 -12.27 -20.53 4.88
N PRO A 167 -13.34 -19.80 5.26
CA PRO A 167 -13.25 -18.71 6.23
C PRO A 167 -12.89 -19.19 7.65
N SER A 168 -13.29 -20.39 8.04
CA SER A 168 -12.95 -20.98 9.34
C SER A 168 -11.45 -21.29 9.48
N LEU A 169 -10.84 -21.84 8.43
CA LEU A 169 -9.41 -22.15 8.38
C LEU A 169 -8.58 -20.85 8.38
N TYR A 170 -9.03 -19.83 7.64
CA TYR A 170 -8.40 -18.51 7.63
C TYR A 170 -8.32 -17.92 9.04
N GLY A 171 -9.43 -17.95 9.81
CA GLY A 171 -9.46 -17.42 11.18
C GLY A 171 -8.42 -18.08 12.10
N ILE A 172 -8.27 -19.40 12.03
CA ILE A 172 -7.29 -20.15 12.83
C ILE A 172 -5.86 -19.76 12.44
N ILE A 173 -5.55 -19.78 11.14
CA ILE A 173 -4.22 -19.43 10.61
C ILE A 173 -3.85 -17.99 10.97
N TYR A 174 -4.81 -17.07 10.86
CA TYR A 174 -4.63 -15.66 11.17
C TYR A 174 -4.31 -15.44 12.65
N ILE A 175 -5.06 -16.05 13.57
CA ILE A 175 -4.79 -15.97 15.01
C ILE A 175 -3.40 -16.52 15.33
N LEU A 176 -3.02 -17.67 14.76
CA LEU A 176 -1.70 -18.27 14.96
C LEU A 176 -0.56 -17.36 14.46
N LEU A 177 -0.73 -16.73 13.29
CA LEU A 177 0.21 -15.77 12.75
C LEU A 177 0.36 -14.54 13.66
N ILE A 178 -0.74 -13.94 14.11
CA ILE A 178 -0.70 -12.79 15.02
C ILE A 178 -0.01 -13.16 16.33
N MET A 179 -0.37 -14.30 16.93
CA MET A 179 0.25 -14.78 18.15
C MET A 179 1.76 -14.98 17.96
N SER A 180 2.17 -15.58 16.84
CA SER A 180 3.59 -15.72 16.49
C SER A 180 4.29 -14.37 16.38
N PHE A 181 3.69 -13.39 15.70
CA PHE A 181 4.26 -12.05 15.56
C PHE A 181 4.39 -11.32 16.91
N ILE A 182 3.37 -11.40 17.77
CA ILE A 182 3.41 -10.82 19.12
C ILE A 182 4.51 -11.48 19.96
N ILE A 183 4.61 -12.82 19.93
CA ILE A 183 5.67 -13.57 20.64
C ILE A 183 7.05 -13.14 20.12
N LEU A 184 7.26 -13.09 18.81
CA LEU A 184 8.52 -12.64 18.21
C LEU A 184 8.86 -11.19 18.62
N ALA A 185 7.88 -10.29 18.59
CA ALA A 185 8.06 -8.90 19.03
C ALA A 185 8.42 -8.82 20.52
N PHE A 186 7.82 -9.65 21.36
CA PHE A 186 8.10 -9.72 22.80
C PHE A 186 9.49 -10.30 23.10
N LEU A 187 9.86 -11.41 22.43
CA LEU A 187 11.17 -12.06 22.55
C LEU A 187 12.31 -11.13 22.10
N LYS A 188 12.06 -10.24 21.14
CA LYS A 188 13.04 -9.26 20.66
C LYS A 188 13.32 -8.12 21.66
N LYS A 189 12.76 -8.20 22.89
CA LYS A 189 13.01 -7.33 24.06
C LYS A 189 13.00 -5.84 23.72
N ASN A 190 11.97 -5.38 23.01
CA ASN A 190 11.71 -3.96 22.77
C ASN A 190 10.42 -3.54 23.49
N ARG A 191 10.54 -2.96 24.69
CA ARG A 191 9.39 -2.53 25.52
C ARG A 191 8.55 -1.41 24.91
N ILE A 192 9.06 -0.68 23.91
CA ILE A 192 8.38 0.48 23.31
C ILE A 192 7.41 0.06 22.18
N ILE A 193 7.50 -1.18 21.69
CA ILE A 193 6.82 -1.64 20.46
C ILE A 193 5.42 -2.23 20.70
N ILE A 194 5.12 -2.64 21.94
CA ILE A 194 3.89 -3.41 22.25
C ILE A 194 2.64 -2.53 22.19
N ALA A 195 2.74 -1.23 22.51
CA ALA A 195 1.59 -0.33 22.54
C ALA A 195 1.10 0.04 21.13
N ASP A 196 2.00 0.40 20.20
CA ASP A 196 1.65 0.74 18.81
C ASP A 196 1.18 -0.49 18.01
N ALA A 197 1.75 -1.67 18.29
CA ALA A 197 1.33 -2.90 17.63
C ALA A 197 -0.08 -3.34 18.03
N ILE A 198 -0.54 -3.02 19.24
CA ILE A 198 -1.92 -3.34 19.67
C ILE A 198 -2.91 -2.30 19.11
N PHE A 199 -2.51 -1.03 19.03
CA PHE A 199 -3.39 0.06 18.58
C PHE A 199 -3.64 0.06 17.06
N ASP A 200 -2.62 -0.21 16.24
CA ASP A 200 -2.76 -0.27 14.76
C ASP A 200 -3.61 -1.47 14.28
N TYR A 201 -3.54 -2.61 14.96
CA TYR A 201 -4.26 -3.83 14.54
C TYR A 201 -5.76 -3.78 14.88
N ALA A 202 -6.15 -2.98 15.88
CA ALA A 202 -7.55 -2.76 16.22
C ALA A 202 -8.29 -1.88 15.19
N PHE A 203 -7.56 -1.12 14.36
CA PHE A 203 -8.13 -0.16 13.40
C PHE A 203 -8.21 -0.68 11.95
N HIS A 204 -7.64 -1.86 11.67
CA HIS A 204 -7.63 -2.50 10.34
C HIS A 204 -8.56 -3.72 10.21
N ILE A 205 -9.40 -3.98 11.23
CA ILE A 205 -10.63 -4.80 11.13
C ILE A 205 -11.75 -3.92 10.58
#